data_AF-A0A671KQG7-F1
#
_entry.id   AF-A0A671KQG7-F1
#
_cell.length_a   1.000
_cell.length_b   1.000
_cell.length_c   1.000
_cell.angle_alpha   90.00
_cell.angle_beta   90.00
_cell.angle_gamma   90.00
#
_symmetry.space_group_name_H-M   'P 1'
#
loop_
_entity.id
_entity.type
_entity.pdbx_description
1 polymer ?
#
loop_
_entity_poly.entity_id
_entity_poly.type
_entity_poly.pdbx_seq_one_letter_code
_entity_poly.pdbx_strand_id
1 'polypeptide(L)'
;MHDSFKYSSLRNVASERKTPTNAHAIRSAAKMTVHTFHCLFFTVCVCEGWGDPHYRTFDGHFYSYQGNCTYVLMEEISPRFNLKIDIESVYCDPVEHVSCPRSIIVSYNNLVITLINHNLIGGADLEAFENNKKIPLPYTRNGVRVVSSGLNLILTIPLRGTNITFGATGFEVSLSYHFFGNNTQGHCGTCNNNQADDCMIPGGILVDDCAVMADYWPASEICTPTAKTTSKPCPVNPDCDLLKSDLFKACHSHQSPENFFLACEYDSCHMSNPAVVCTSLQAYARSCSQLGICIHWRNYTNLCNIECPADKVFNPCGPAEPPTCNTIKVPTEGCFCPEGSLLFNKESGACVNKCGCLDASGTPREFDEVFVYNCEECICDKASKSVNCPNSKKCPDVNPVSCTEPGFVLVNATDPSDPCCSKQVCSKFM
;
A
#
# COMPACT_ATOMS: atom_id res chain seq x y z
N MET A 1 -51.04 46.35 38.37
CA MET A 1 -51.09 44.96 38.88
C MET A 1 -49.67 44.42 38.74
N HIS A 2 -48.80 44.64 39.74
CA HIS A 2 -48.50 43.71 40.85
C HIS A 2 -48.17 42.30 40.33
N ASP A 3 -47.03 41.66 40.57
CA ASP A 3 -45.93 41.92 41.52
C ASP A 3 -44.65 41.20 41.08
N SER A 4 -43.52 41.68 41.63
CA SER A 4 -42.17 41.13 41.56
C SER A 4 -41.86 40.25 42.79
N PHE A 5 -41.00 39.21 42.66
CA PHE A 5 -40.11 38.66 43.72
C PHE A 5 -39.09 37.75 42.98
N LYS A 6 -37.76 37.96 42.85
CA LYS A 6 -36.59 38.32 43.70
C LYS A 6 -36.14 37.28 44.76
N TYR A 7 -34.87 36.84 44.57
CA TYR A 7 -33.84 36.40 45.56
C TYR A 7 -34.09 35.07 46.31
N SER A 8 -33.11 34.21 46.60
CA SER A 8 -31.77 34.47 47.15
C SER A 8 -30.87 33.21 47.18
N SER A 9 -29.59 33.48 47.42
CA SER A 9 -28.43 32.60 47.57
C SER A 9 -28.31 31.94 48.96
N LEU A 10 -27.31 31.04 49.08
CA LEU A 10 -26.54 30.62 50.27
C LEU A 10 -26.94 29.27 50.92
N ARG A 11 -26.05 28.27 50.90
CA ARG A 11 -25.07 28.01 51.98
C ARG A 11 -24.33 26.67 51.78
N ASN A 12 -23.00 26.75 51.89
CA ASN A 12 -22.12 25.66 52.28
C ASN A 12 -22.51 25.10 53.66
N VAL A 13 -22.46 23.78 53.82
CA VAL A 13 -22.12 23.15 55.11
C VAL A 13 -21.17 21.98 54.83
N ALA A 14 -19.99 22.07 55.42
CA ALA A 14 -18.96 21.05 55.41
C ALA A 14 -19.10 20.10 56.60
N SER A 15 -18.54 18.90 56.40
CA SER A 15 -17.96 18.00 57.41
C SER A 15 -18.91 17.30 58.39
N GLU A 16 -18.96 15.97 58.29
CA GLU A 16 -18.77 15.12 59.48
C GLU A 16 -18.04 13.83 59.11
N ARG A 17 -16.83 13.68 59.68
CA ARG A 17 -16.04 12.44 59.73
C ARG A 17 -16.68 11.52 60.78
N LYS A 18 -17.03 10.29 60.39
CA LYS A 18 -17.19 9.16 61.32
C LYS A 18 -16.42 7.96 60.79
N THR A 19 -15.35 7.60 61.50
CA THR A 19 -14.71 6.29 61.42
C THR A 19 -15.56 5.26 62.17
N PRO A 20 -15.64 4.02 61.66
CA PRO A 20 -15.45 2.88 62.55
C PRO A 20 -14.41 1.88 62.02
N THR A 21 -13.65 1.39 62.98
CA THR A 21 -12.75 0.25 63.01
C THR A 21 -13.41 -1.08 62.62
N ASN A 22 -12.82 -1.83 61.68
CA ASN A 22 -12.28 -3.20 61.86
C ASN A 22 -12.11 -3.96 60.54
N ALA A 23 -11.17 -4.90 60.61
CA ALA A 23 -10.43 -5.55 59.53
C ALA A 23 -11.21 -6.50 58.61
N HIS A 24 -10.53 -6.81 57.49
CA HIS A 24 -10.76 -7.87 56.50
C HIS A 24 -11.92 -7.71 55.50
N ALA A 25 -11.58 -7.29 54.28
CA ALA A 25 -11.63 -8.15 53.10
C ALA A 25 -11.27 -7.35 51.83
N ILE A 26 -10.31 -7.87 51.08
CA ILE A 26 -9.90 -7.40 49.76
C ILE A 26 -11.03 -7.67 48.77
N ARG A 27 -11.55 -6.63 48.11
CA ARG A 27 -12.09 -6.65 46.73
C ARG A 27 -12.41 -5.20 46.32
N SER A 28 -11.52 -4.61 45.53
CA SER A 28 -11.77 -3.32 44.89
C SER A 28 -12.80 -3.53 43.77
N ALA A 29 -14.05 -3.18 44.05
CA ALA A 29 -15.07 -2.96 43.03
C ALA A 29 -15.00 -1.48 42.63
N ALA A 30 -14.16 -1.16 41.64
CA ALA A 30 -14.22 0.14 41.00
C ALA A 30 -15.50 0.20 40.16
N LYS A 31 -16.47 0.99 40.64
CA LYS A 31 -17.61 1.46 39.86
C LYS A 31 -17.08 2.11 38.59
N MET A 32 -17.28 1.46 37.45
CA MET A 32 -17.00 2.03 36.14
C MET A 32 -18.12 3.02 35.84
N THR A 33 -17.90 4.29 36.20
CA THR A 33 -18.75 5.39 35.78
C THR A 33 -18.70 5.44 34.26
N VAL A 34 -19.87 5.29 33.63
CA VAL A 34 -20.05 5.38 32.18
C VAL A 34 -19.68 6.80 31.75
N HIS A 35 -18.41 7.01 31.41
CA HIS A 35 -17.99 8.15 30.61
C HIS A 35 -18.34 7.83 29.16
N THR A 36 -19.24 8.64 28.63
CA THR A 36 -19.65 8.75 27.23
C THR A 36 -18.45 8.52 26.31
N PHE A 37 -18.46 7.41 25.57
CA PHE A 37 -17.58 7.20 24.43
C PHE A 37 -17.94 8.25 23.37
N HIS A 38 -17.27 9.40 23.38
CA HIS A 38 -17.22 10.27 22.21
C HIS A 38 -16.26 9.60 21.21
N CYS A 39 -16.81 9.22 20.06
CA CYS A 39 -16.14 8.60 18.93
C CYS A 39 -14.78 9.23 18.57
N LEU A 40 -13.71 8.43 18.63
CA LEU A 40 -12.36 8.73 18.16
C LEU A 40 -12.22 8.55 16.63
N PHE A 41 -13.28 8.80 15.84
CA PHE A 41 -13.26 8.53 14.40
C PHE A 41 -12.65 9.66 13.54
N PHE A 42 -12.36 10.84 14.10
CA PHE A 42 -11.87 12.00 13.33
C PHE A 42 -10.34 12.19 13.40
N THR A 43 -9.56 11.15 13.08
CA THR A 43 -8.08 11.31 13.04
C THR A 43 -7.52 11.35 11.62
N VAL A 44 -8.30 10.88 10.63
CA VAL A 44 -7.85 10.70 9.25
C VAL A 44 -8.99 11.07 8.28
N CYS A 45 -8.67 11.82 7.24
CA CYS A 45 -9.52 12.11 6.10
C CYS A 45 -9.04 11.27 4.91
N VAL A 46 -9.95 10.60 4.20
CA VAL A 46 -9.61 9.68 3.10
C VAL A 46 -10.36 10.06 1.83
N CYS A 47 -9.61 10.42 0.79
CA CYS A 47 -10.10 10.68 -0.55
C CYS A 47 -9.67 9.54 -1.48
N GLU A 48 -10.55 9.07 -2.35
CA GLU A 48 -10.32 7.92 -3.22
C GLU A 48 -10.76 8.22 -4.65
N GLY A 49 -10.11 7.57 -5.60
CA GLY A 49 -10.62 7.46 -6.97
C GLY A 49 -10.35 6.11 -7.59
N TRP A 50 -11.29 5.57 -8.36
CA TRP A 50 -11.24 4.23 -8.97
C TRP A 50 -12.19 4.13 -10.19
N GLY A 51 -12.09 3.06 -10.98
CA GLY A 51 -13.04 2.79 -12.07
C GLY A 51 -12.99 3.83 -13.20
N ASP A 52 -14.13 4.07 -13.86
CA ASP A 52 -14.29 5.01 -14.98
C ASP A 52 -14.75 6.42 -14.56
N PRO A 53 -13.77 7.27 -14.22
CA PRO A 53 -13.29 7.40 -12.87
C PRO A 53 -14.34 8.01 -11.93
N HIS A 54 -14.56 7.28 -10.84
CA HIS A 54 -15.36 7.66 -9.69
C HIS A 54 -14.46 8.27 -8.61
N TYR A 55 -14.96 9.27 -7.92
CA TYR A 55 -14.26 9.97 -6.85
C TYR A 55 -15.09 9.95 -5.57
N ARG A 56 -14.39 9.85 -4.44
CA ARG A 56 -14.94 10.12 -3.11
C ARG A 56 -14.07 11.16 -2.42
N THR A 57 -14.68 12.27 -1.99
CA THR A 57 -14.01 13.34 -1.24
C THR A 57 -13.62 12.88 0.16
N PHE A 58 -12.84 13.70 0.87
CA PHE A 58 -12.44 13.45 2.25
C PHE A 58 -13.62 13.28 3.21
N ASP A 59 -14.74 13.95 2.94
CA ASP A 59 -15.96 13.89 3.77
C ASP A 59 -17.00 12.91 3.23
N GLY A 60 -16.67 12.19 2.15
CA GLY A 60 -17.45 11.07 1.63
C GLY A 60 -18.44 11.40 0.52
N HIS A 61 -18.43 12.63 -0.01
CA HIS A 61 -19.23 13.01 -1.18
C HIS A 61 -18.75 12.23 -2.41
N PHE A 62 -19.69 11.62 -3.14
CA PHE A 62 -19.41 10.79 -4.31
C PHE A 62 -19.80 11.48 -5.60
N TYR A 63 -18.90 11.47 -6.58
CA TYR A 63 -19.15 12.01 -7.92
C TYR A 63 -18.25 11.31 -8.94
N SER A 64 -18.57 11.45 -10.23
CA SER A 64 -17.73 10.95 -11.32
C SER A 64 -17.21 12.13 -12.15
N TYR A 65 -16.00 12.01 -12.70
CA TYR A 65 -15.41 13.12 -13.46
C TYR A 65 -14.48 12.68 -14.60
N GLN A 66 -14.87 12.99 -15.84
CA GLN A 66 -14.19 12.54 -17.05
C GLN A 66 -13.20 13.59 -17.60
N GLY A 67 -12.07 13.77 -16.91
CA GLY A 67 -11.03 14.73 -17.30
C GLY A 67 -9.84 14.12 -18.04
N ASN A 68 -9.17 14.86 -18.92
CA ASN A 68 -7.97 14.39 -19.65
C ASN A 68 -6.74 15.30 -19.47
N CYS A 69 -6.69 15.99 -18.34
CA CYS A 69 -5.63 16.92 -17.99
C CYS A 69 -5.00 16.56 -16.64
N THR A 70 -4.08 17.42 -16.20
CA THR A 70 -3.66 17.47 -14.81
C THR A 70 -4.60 18.35 -14.00
N TYR A 71 -5.13 17.81 -12.91
CA TYR A 71 -6.06 18.48 -11.99
C TYR A 71 -5.49 18.56 -10.58
N VAL A 72 -5.89 19.59 -9.84
CA VAL A 72 -5.56 19.72 -8.42
C VAL A 72 -6.45 18.77 -7.63
N LEU A 73 -5.86 17.64 -7.21
CA LEU A 73 -6.57 16.66 -6.40
C LEU A 73 -6.77 17.18 -4.97
N MET A 74 -5.71 17.73 -4.39
CA MET A 74 -5.74 18.39 -3.09
C MET A 74 -4.62 19.43 -2.99
N GLU A 75 -4.95 20.62 -2.51
CA GLU A 75 -3.97 21.59 -2.02
C GLU A 75 -4.41 22.20 -0.69
N GLU A 76 -3.45 22.78 0.02
CA GLU A 76 -3.74 23.50 1.25
C GLU A 76 -4.37 24.87 0.97
N ILE A 77 -5.51 25.19 1.61
CA ILE A 77 -6.13 26.53 1.53
C ILE A 77 -5.15 27.60 2.02
N SER A 78 -4.52 27.33 3.17
CA SER A 78 -3.38 28.09 3.69
C SER A 78 -2.15 27.17 3.68
N PRO A 79 -1.07 27.49 2.93
CA PRO A 79 0.08 26.61 2.75
C PRO A 79 0.96 26.54 4.01
N ARG A 80 0.51 25.79 5.01
CA ARG A 80 1.21 25.56 6.29
C ARG A 80 2.36 24.58 6.11
N PHE A 81 2.17 23.56 5.27
CA PHE A 81 3.17 22.51 5.03
C PHE A 81 3.62 22.42 3.57
N ASN A 82 3.07 23.28 2.71
CA ASN A 82 3.33 23.29 1.26
C ASN A 82 3.10 21.92 0.64
N LEU A 83 2.03 21.23 1.05
CA LEU A 83 1.56 20.00 0.42
C LEU A 83 0.57 20.33 -0.70
N LYS A 84 0.87 19.82 -1.90
CA LYS A 84 -0.03 19.83 -3.05
C LYS A 84 0.03 18.48 -3.75
N ILE A 85 -1.11 17.96 -4.14
CA ILE A 85 -1.29 16.69 -4.82
C ILE A 85 -2.06 16.97 -6.10
N ASP A 86 -1.42 16.74 -7.23
CA ASP A 86 -2.04 16.84 -8.54
C ASP A 86 -2.23 15.43 -9.12
N ILE A 87 -3.28 15.24 -9.91
CA ILE A 87 -3.57 14.00 -10.63
C ILE A 87 -3.57 14.26 -12.13
N GLU A 88 -2.71 13.55 -12.87
CA GLU A 88 -2.72 13.55 -14.32
C GLU A 88 -3.64 12.44 -14.82
N SER A 89 -4.70 12.81 -15.52
CA SER A 89 -5.61 11.88 -16.17
C SER A 89 -5.49 12.00 -17.68
N VAL A 90 -5.67 10.89 -18.39
CA VAL A 90 -5.66 10.84 -19.86
C VAL A 90 -6.78 9.94 -20.35
N TYR A 91 -7.19 10.11 -21.61
CA TYR A 91 -8.11 9.16 -22.22
C TYR A 91 -7.39 7.83 -22.52
N CYS A 92 -7.84 6.77 -21.87
CA CYS A 92 -7.26 5.42 -22.00
C CYS A 92 -8.08 4.51 -22.92
N ASP A 93 -9.36 4.82 -23.13
CA ASP A 93 -10.19 4.18 -24.16
C ASP A 93 -10.38 5.14 -25.36
N PRO A 94 -9.96 4.75 -26.57
CA PRO A 94 -10.05 5.61 -27.75
C PRO A 94 -11.46 5.76 -28.33
N VAL A 95 -12.42 4.93 -27.90
CA VAL A 95 -13.80 4.92 -28.38
C VAL A 95 -14.67 5.74 -27.44
N GLU A 96 -14.70 5.35 -26.17
CA GLU A 96 -15.59 5.95 -25.16
C GLU A 96 -14.98 7.22 -24.51
N HIS A 97 -13.70 7.52 -24.77
CA HIS A 97 -12.97 8.64 -24.17
C HIS A 97 -13.00 8.60 -22.63
N VAL A 98 -12.86 7.39 -22.08
CA VAL A 98 -12.79 7.12 -20.65
C VAL A 98 -11.50 7.69 -20.07
N SER A 99 -11.63 8.43 -18.98
CA SER A 99 -10.52 9.01 -18.23
C SER A 99 -9.88 7.98 -17.29
N CYS A 100 -8.58 7.75 -17.45
CA CYS A 100 -7.78 6.97 -16.51
C CYS A 100 -6.72 7.85 -15.84
N PRO A 101 -6.49 7.69 -14.52
CA PRO A 101 -5.39 8.35 -13.85
C PRO A 101 -4.06 7.71 -14.28
N ARG A 102 -3.19 8.53 -14.88
CA ARG A 102 -1.85 8.13 -15.34
C ARG A 102 -0.79 8.35 -14.27
N SER A 103 -0.84 9.48 -13.57
CA SER A 103 0.13 9.79 -12.54
C SER A 103 -0.44 10.61 -11.40
N ILE A 104 0.16 10.46 -10.22
CA ILE A 104 -0.02 11.36 -9.07
C ILE A 104 1.29 12.12 -8.85
N ILE A 105 1.20 13.44 -8.75
CA ILE A 105 2.33 14.35 -8.55
C ILE A 105 2.20 14.98 -7.17
N VAL A 106 3.12 14.64 -6.28
CA VAL A 106 3.13 15.10 -4.90
C VAL A 106 4.23 16.14 -4.72
N SER A 107 3.83 17.38 -4.49
CA SER A 107 4.70 18.48 -4.12
C SER A 107 4.66 18.65 -2.60
N TYR A 108 5.81 18.53 -1.94
CA TYR A 108 5.95 18.73 -0.49
C TYR A 108 7.22 19.51 -0.19
N ASN A 109 7.05 20.75 0.28
CA ASN A 109 8.14 21.74 0.36
C ASN A 109 8.84 21.92 -0.99
N ASN A 110 10.13 21.57 -1.09
CA ASN A 110 10.92 21.69 -2.32
C ASN A 110 11.07 20.37 -3.08
N LEU A 111 10.37 19.31 -2.64
CA LEU A 111 10.44 17.99 -3.24
C LEU A 111 9.19 17.75 -4.10
N VAL A 112 9.39 17.31 -5.34
CA VAL A 112 8.33 16.89 -6.25
C VAL A 112 8.56 15.43 -6.61
N ILE A 113 7.62 14.58 -6.21
CA ILE A 113 7.61 13.14 -6.52
C ILE A 113 6.44 12.82 -7.43
N THR A 114 6.70 12.14 -8.54
CA THR A 114 5.67 11.63 -9.44
C THR A 114 5.60 10.11 -9.32
N LEU A 115 4.41 9.59 -9.05
CA LEU A 115 4.08 8.16 -9.12
C LEU A 115 3.35 7.94 -10.45
N ILE A 116 3.85 7.08 -11.32
CA ILE A 116 3.29 6.87 -12.66
C ILE A 116 2.95 5.40 -12.89
N ASN A 117 1.84 5.18 -13.60
CA ASN A 117 1.48 3.90 -14.17
C ASN A 117 1.54 4.02 -15.70
N HIS A 118 2.42 3.25 -16.33
CA HIS A 118 2.58 3.28 -17.80
C HIS A 118 1.53 2.43 -18.51
N ASN A 119 0.90 1.49 -17.81
CA ASN A 119 -0.10 0.59 -18.37
C ASN A 119 -1.52 0.91 -17.84
N LEU A 120 -2.28 1.70 -18.60
CA LEU A 120 -3.58 2.24 -18.16
C LEU A 120 -4.76 1.27 -18.31
N ILE A 121 -4.60 0.19 -19.08
CA ILE A 121 -5.69 -0.73 -19.43
C ILE A 121 -5.39 -2.19 -19.00
N GLY A 122 -4.36 -2.39 -18.19
CA GLY A 122 -3.90 -3.72 -17.79
C GLY A 122 -3.28 -3.75 -16.39
N GLY A 123 -2.40 -4.73 -16.17
CA GLY A 123 -1.68 -4.86 -14.91
C GLY A 123 -0.76 -3.67 -14.62
N ALA A 124 -0.41 -3.50 -13.35
CA ALA A 124 0.44 -2.42 -12.86
C ALA A 124 1.82 -2.39 -13.55
N ASP A 125 2.17 -1.26 -14.17
CA ASP A 125 3.53 -0.95 -14.66
C ASP A 125 3.99 0.37 -14.02
N LEU A 126 4.53 0.25 -12.80
CA LEU A 126 4.65 1.34 -11.86
C LEU A 126 6.08 1.83 -11.68
N GLU A 127 6.28 3.14 -11.83
CA GLU A 127 7.56 3.81 -11.60
C GLU A 127 7.40 5.08 -10.76
N ALA A 128 8.48 5.51 -10.12
CA ALA A 128 8.53 6.76 -9.38
C ALA A 128 9.66 7.66 -9.88
N PHE A 129 9.42 8.97 -9.85
CA PHE A 129 10.35 9.98 -10.32
C PHE A 129 10.47 11.10 -9.29
N GLU A 130 11.68 11.65 -9.15
CA GLU A 130 11.92 12.92 -8.48
C GLU A 130 12.39 13.92 -9.54
N ASN A 131 11.67 15.03 -9.73
CA ASN A 131 12.01 16.06 -10.73
C ASN A 131 12.33 15.46 -12.11
N ASN A 132 11.45 14.57 -12.61
CA ASN A 132 11.59 13.83 -13.89
C ASN A 132 12.78 12.85 -13.99
N LYS A 133 13.48 12.57 -12.89
CA LYS A 133 14.51 11.53 -12.84
C LYS A 133 13.97 10.30 -12.12
N LYS A 134 14.03 9.13 -12.77
CA LYS A 134 13.63 7.85 -12.17
C LYS A 134 14.42 7.61 -10.88
N ILE A 135 13.72 7.23 -9.81
CA ILE A 135 14.32 6.90 -8.51
C ILE A 135 14.25 5.39 -8.24
N PRO A 136 15.27 4.80 -7.60
CA PRO A 136 15.18 3.41 -7.13
C PRO A 136 14.22 3.32 -5.94
N LEU A 137 13.50 2.20 -5.82
CA LEU A 137 12.58 1.94 -4.70
C LEU A 137 13.13 0.81 -3.81
N PRO A 138 13.06 0.92 -2.47
CA PRO A 138 12.49 2.04 -1.71
C PRO A 138 13.32 3.31 -1.81
N TYR A 139 12.62 4.45 -1.81
CA TYR A 139 13.22 5.78 -1.81
C TYR A 139 12.89 6.52 -0.51
N THR A 140 13.84 7.26 0.04
CA THR A 140 13.60 8.14 1.20
C THR A 140 14.44 9.40 1.10
N ARG A 141 13.77 10.57 1.17
CA ARG A 141 14.42 11.88 1.19
C ARG A 141 13.55 12.90 1.90
N ASN A 142 14.15 13.74 2.74
CA ASN A 142 13.47 14.84 3.44
C ASN A 142 12.18 14.44 4.17
N GLY A 143 12.14 13.23 4.75
CA GLY A 143 10.97 12.71 5.45
C GLY A 143 9.86 12.16 4.55
N VAL A 144 10.03 12.20 3.22
CA VAL A 144 9.17 11.51 2.25
C VAL A 144 9.75 10.14 1.95
N ARG A 145 8.89 9.13 1.92
CA ARG A 145 9.27 7.75 1.63
C ARG A 145 8.34 7.16 0.59
N VAL A 146 8.91 6.53 -0.43
CA VAL A 146 8.17 5.88 -1.52
C VAL A 146 8.55 4.42 -1.59
N VAL A 147 7.54 3.54 -1.69
CA VAL A 147 7.72 2.10 -1.76
C VAL A 147 6.81 1.52 -2.84
N SER A 148 7.18 0.36 -3.38
CA SER A 148 6.32 -0.44 -4.24
C SER A 148 5.97 -1.76 -3.56
N SER A 149 4.71 -2.14 -3.68
CA SER A 149 4.14 -3.45 -3.33
C SER A 149 3.99 -4.38 -4.54
N GLY A 150 4.44 -3.93 -5.72
CA GLY A 150 4.17 -4.58 -7.01
C GLY A 150 2.86 -4.12 -7.64
N LEU A 151 1.76 -4.09 -6.87
CA LEU A 151 0.45 -3.64 -7.36
C LEU A 151 0.20 -2.14 -7.16
N ASN A 152 0.85 -1.54 -6.16
CA ASN A 152 0.70 -0.13 -5.81
C ASN A 152 2.05 0.49 -5.45
N LEU A 153 2.22 1.76 -5.80
CA LEU A 153 3.16 2.68 -5.20
C LEU A 153 2.52 3.33 -3.98
N ILE A 154 3.29 3.41 -2.90
CA ILE A 154 2.84 4.01 -1.64
C ILE A 154 3.85 5.08 -1.24
N LEU A 155 3.40 6.32 -1.21
CA LEU A 155 4.14 7.47 -0.71
C LEU A 155 3.66 7.82 0.70
N THR A 156 4.59 7.99 1.63
CA THR A 156 4.29 8.35 3.02
C THR A 156 5.09 9.58 3.45
N ILE A 157 4.46 10.45 4.23
CA ILE A 157 5.08 11.57 4.95
C ILE A 157 4.76 11.38 6.44
N PRO A 158 5.51 10.51 7.15
CA PRO A 158 5.18 10.07 8.51
C PRO A 158 4.92 11.22 9.50
N LEU A 159 5.77 12.25 9.46
CA LEU A 159 5.69 13.40 10.37
C LEU A 159 4.45 14.29 10.15
N ARG A 160 3.74 14.08 9.04
CA ARG A 160 2.49 14.79 8.70
C ARG A 160 1.28 13.85 8.62
N GLY A 161 1.45 12.56 8.88
CA GLY A 161 0.38 11.58 8.79
C GLY A 161 -0.28 11.57 7.41
N THR A 162 0.53 11.68 6.35
CA THR A 162 0.07 11.62 4.95
C THR A 162 0.48 10.28 4.35
N ASN A 163 -0.48 9.56 3.78
CA ASN A 163 -0.24 8.36 2.98
C ASN A 163 -0.97 8.49 1.65
N ILE A 164 -0.30 8.14 0.55
CA ILE A 164 -0.86 8.17 -0.80
C ILE A 164 -0.57 6.81 -1.43
N THR A 165 -1.62 6.12 -1.84
CA THR A 165 -1.53 4.84 -2.56
C THR A 165 -1.96 5.08 -4.00
N PHE A 166 -1.16 4.65 -4.96
CA PHE A 166 -1.42 4.79 -6.39
C PHE A 166 -1.11 3.48 -7.11
N GLY A 167 -2.06 2.96 -7.89
CA GLY A 167 -1.89 1.71 -8.63
C GLY A 167 -2.74 1.70 -9.91
N ALA A 168 -2.78 0.55 -10.59
CA ALA A 168 -3.51 0.41 -11.85
C ALA A 168 -5.03 0.58 -11.72
N THR A 169 -5.58 0.35 -10.52
CA THR A 169 -7.03 0.37 -10.26
C THR A 169 -7.52 1.65 -9.61
N GLY A 170 -6.64 2.64 -9.43
CA GLY A 170 -6.99 3.92 -8.85
C GLY A 170 -6.02 4.38 -7.76
N PHE A 171 -6.50 5.28 -6.92
CA PHE A 171 -5.71 5.93 -5.88
C PHE A 171 -6.47 6.12 -4.58
N GLU A 172 -5.71 6.42 -3.54
CA GLU A 172 -6.21 6.82 -2.24
C GLU A 172 -5.24 7.84 -1.62
N VAL A 173 -5.78 8.92 -1.08
CA VAL A 173 -5.07 9.95 -0.33
C VAL A 173 -5.63 9.97 1.09
N SER A 174 -4.77 9.68 2.06
CA SER A 174 -5.08 9.68 3.48
C SER A 174 -4.29 10.79 4.17
N LEU A 175 -4.99 11.72 4.84
CA LEU A 175 -4.42 12.86 5.54
C LEU A 175 -4.84 12.87 7.01
N SER A 176 -3.90 13.20 7.89
CA SER A 176 -4.25 13.40 9.30
C SER A 176 -5.06 14.69 9.50
N TYR A 177 -6.24 14.55 10.09
CA TYR A 177 -7.12 15.68 10.45
C TYR A 177 -6.40 16.69 11.34
N HIS A 178 -5.50 16.23 12.23
CA HIS A 178 -4.71 17.09 13.11
C HIS A 178 -3.88 18.14 12.35
N PHE A 179 -3.35 17.78 11.17
CA PHE A 179 -2.51 18.68 10.38
C PHE A 179 -3.29 19.41 9.28
N PHE A 180 -4.22 18.72 8.61
CA PHE A 180 -4.87 19.22 7.40
C PHE A 180 -6.36 19.53 7.54
N GLY A 181 -6.95 19.26 8.71
CA GLY A 181 -8.36 19.51 8.97
C GLY A 181 -8.76 20.97 8.70
N ASN A 182 -9.88 21.15 8.01
CA ASN A 182 -10.41 22.45 7.57
C ASN A 182 -9.43 23.27 6.69
N ASN A 183 -8.43 22.64 6.08
CA ASN A 183 -7.38 23.32 5.30
C ASN A 183 -7.10 22.62 3.96
N THR A 184 -8.09 21.94 3.38
CA THR A 184 -7.97 21.27 2.08
C THR A 184 -8.98 21.82 1.08
N GLN A 185 -8.59 21.87 -0.19
CA GLN A 185 -9.45 22.20 -1.32
C GLN A 185 -8.96 21.46 -2.58
N GLY A 186 -9.78 21.41 -3.63
CA GLY A 186 -9.54 20.62 -4.84
C GLY A 186 -10.59 19.53 -5.02
N HIS A 187 -10.32 18.57 -5.90
CA HIS A 187 -11.24 17.45 -6.18
C HIS A 187 -11.57 16.61 -4.94
N CYS A 188 -10.67 16.52 -3.97
CA CYS A 188 -10.92 15.81 -2.71
C CYS A 188 -11.78 16.59 -1.70
N GLY A 189 -12.22 17.80 -2.01
CA GLY A 189 -13.08 18.60 -1.13
C GLY A 189 -12.38 19.08 0.15
N THR A 190 -13.18 19.40 1.15
CA THR A 190 -12.65 19.81 2.46
C THR A 190 -12.55 18.60 3.39
N CYS A 191 -11.67 18.68 4.39
CA CYS A 191 -11.46 17.64 5.39
C CYS A 191 -12.06 18.16 6.71
N ASN A 192 -13.39 18.16 6.82
CA ASN A 192 -14.12 18.71 7.97
C ASN A 192 -15.36 17.91 8.40
N ASN A 193 -15.63 16.79 7.72
CA ASN A 193 -16.82 15.94 7.85
C ASN A 193 -18.14 16.66 7.49
N ASN A 194 -18.13 17.52 6.47
CA ASN A 194 -19.31 18.20 5.93
C ASN A 194 -19.35 18.15 4.40
N GLN A 195 -20.05 17.15 3.87
CA GLN A 195 -20.26 16.98 2.43
C GLN A 195 -20.94 18.17 1.73
N ALA A 196 -21.58 19.09 2.46
CA ALA A 196 -22.25 20.25 1.88
C ALA A 196 -21.28 21.34 1.43
N ASP A 197 -19.99 21.29 1.81
CA ASP A 197 -18.97 22.26 1.39
C ASP A 197 -17.85 21.65 0.52
N ASP A 198 -17.98 20.37 0.14
CA ASP A 198 -16.98 19.66 -0.65
C ASP A 198 -16.84 20.19 -2.08
N CYS A 199 -17.95 20.60 -2.70
CA CYS A 199 -17.99 21.07 -4.09
C CYS A 199 -17.62 22.57 -4.16
N MET A 200 -16.44 22.91 -3.67
CA MET A 200 -15.90 24.28 -3.64
C MET A 200 -14.94 24.55 -4.80
N ILE A 201 -15.19 25.61 -5.56
CA ILE A 201 -14.30 26.09 -6.64
C ILE A 201 -13.28 27.13 -6.10
N PRO A 202 -12.21 27.45 -6.84
CA PRO A 202 -11.24 28.46 -6.42
C PRO A 202 -11.90 29.79 -6.07
N GLY A 203 -11.46 30.39 -4.96
CA GLY A 203 -12.08 31.60 -4.39
C GLY A 203 -13.16 31.32 -3.35
N GLY A 204 -13.45 30.05 -3.04
CA GLY A 204 -14.33 29.67 -1.93
C GLY A 204 -15.82 29.68 -2.27
N ILE A 205 -16.16 29.57 -3.55
CA ILE A 205 -17.55 29.55 -4.03
C ILE A 205 -18.04 28.10 -4.06
N LEU A 206 -19.20 27.82 -3.50
CA LEU A 206 -19.83 26.49 -3.54
C LEU A 206 -20.71 26.35 -4.79
N VAL A 207 -20.64 25.18 -5.42
CA VAL A 207 -21.52 24.78 -6.52
C VAL A 207 -22.25 23.49 -6.13
N ASP A 208 -23.40 23.23 -6.76
CA ASP A 208 -24.27 22.10 -6.38
C ASP A 208 -23.72 20.73 -6.82
N ASP A 209 -22.86 20.70 -7.84
CA ASP A 209 -22.35 19.47 -8.45
C ASP A 209 -20.82 19.44 -8.42
N CYS A 210 -20.26 18.42 -7.76
CA CYS A 210 -18.82 18.23 -7.68
C CYS A 210 -18.18 17.92 -9.04
N ALA A 211 -18.91 17.37 -10.02
CA ALA A 211 -18.40 17.22 -11.38
C ALA A 211 -18.21 18.60 -12.05
N VAL A 212 -19.09 19.56 -11.77
CA VAL A 212 -18.92 20.96 -12.22
C VAL A 212 -17.77 21.63 -11.46
N MET A 213 -17.63 21.38 -10.15
CA MET A 213 -16.51 21.90 -9.36
C MET A 213 -15.15 21.47 -9.92
N ALA A 214 -15.04 20.20 -10.32
CA ALA A 214 -13.81 19.62 -10.87
C ALA A 214 -13.32 20.35 -12.14
N ASP A 215 -14.21 20.90 -12.97
CA ASP A 215 -13.81 21.69 -14.15
C ASP A 215 -13.03 22.97 -13.81
N TYR A 216 -13.14 23.46 -12.57
CA TYR A 216 -12.46 24.66 -12.09
C TYR A 216 -11.12 24.40 -11.41
N TRP A 217 -10.67 23.13 -11.33
CA TRP A 217 -9.41 22.75 -10.70
C TRP A 217 -8.32 22.23 -11.67
N PRO A 218 -8.11 22.81 -12.87
CA PRO A 218 -6.98 22.41 -13.69
C PRO A 218 -5.66 22.90 -13.06
N ALA A 219 -4.62 22.05 -13.06
CA ALA A 219 -3.29 22.45 -12.61
C ALA A 219 -2.54 23.33 -13.64
N SER A 220 -3.11 23.51 -14.84
CA SER A 220 -2.55 24.30 -15.95
C SER A 220 -3.67 24.91 -16.81
N GLU A 221 -3.44 26.12 -17.34
CA GLU A 221 -4.42 26.90 -18.12
C GLU A 221 -4.78 26.29 -19.50
N ILE A 222 -4.05 25.26 -19.96
CA ILE A 222 -4.26 24.65 -21.30
C ILE A 222 -5.38 23.60 -21.28
N CYS A 223 -5.97 23.32 -20.12
CA CYS A 223 -7.03 22.32 -20.00
C CYS A 223 -8.40 22.87 -20.41
N THR A 224 -9.05 22.24 -21.39
CA THR A 224 -10.47 22.45 -21.70
C THR A 224 -11.27 21.21 -21.34
N PRO A 225 -12.10 21.27 -20.28
CA PRO A 225 -12.90 20.12 -19.89
C PRO A 225 -13.94 19.78 -20.96
N THR A 226 -14.17 18.47 -21.16
CA THR A 226 -15.17 17.99 -22.11
C THR A 226 -16.21 17.17 -21.36
N ALA A 227 -17.42 17.73 -21.16
CA ALA A 227 -18.50 17.00 -20.51
C ALA A 227 -19.24 16.11 -21.51
N LYS A 228 -19.41 14.83 -21.18
CA LYS A 228 -20.42 13.96 -21.79
C LYS A 228 -21.01 13.02 -20.74
N THR A 229 -22.33 12.88 -20.78
CA THR A 229 -23.05 11.82 -20.06
C THR A 229 -24.06 11.21 -21.02
N THR A 230 -23.96 9.91 -21.25
CA THR A 230 -25.04 9.12 -21.86
C THR A 230 -25.38 7.98 -20.91
N SER A 231 -26.62 7.94 -20.41
CA SER A 231 -27.12 6.80 -19.66
C SER A 231 -27.81 5.83 -20.62
N LYS A 232 -27.21 4.67 -20.87
CA LYS A 232 -27.96 3.51 -21.36
C LYS A 232 -28.37 2.66 -20.15
N PRO A 233 -29.54 2.00 -20.18
CA PRO A 233 -29.90 1.04 -19.14
C PRO A 233 -28.94 -0.15 -19.16
N CYS A 234 -28.45 -0.52 -17.98
CA CYS A 234 -27.35 -1.46 -17.81
C CYS A 234 -27.82 -2.84 -17.36
N PRO A 235 -27.28 -3.92 -17.92
CA PRO A 235 -27.50 -5.26 -17.40
C PRO A 235 -26.76 -5.43 -16.07
N VAL A 236 -27.39 -6.14 -15.13
CA VAL A 236 -26.83 -6.43 -13.81
C VAL A 236 -25.60 -7.33 -13.93
N ASN A 237 -24.53 -7.02 -13.20
CA ASN A 237 -23.34 -7.88 -13.12
C ASN A 237 -23.26 -8.58 -11.75
N PRO A 238 -23.33 -9.93 -11.69
CA PRO A 238 -23.27 -10.67 -10.44
C PRO A 238 -22.01 -10.44 -9.60
N ASP A 239 -20.88 -10.06 -10.21
CA ASP A 239 -19.66 -9.74 -9.45
C ASP A 239 -19.81 -8.45 -8.62
N CYS A 240 -20.66 -7.51 -9.05
CA CYS A 240 -20.96 -6.29 -8.28
C CYS A 240 -21.77 -6.61 -7.01
N ASP A 241 -22.63 -7.62 -7.04
CA ASP A 241 -23.41 -8.06 -5.87
C ASP A 241 -22.53 -8.55 -4.71
N LEU A 242 -21.27 -8.97 -4.99
CA LEU A 242 -20.32 -9.36 -3.95
C LEU A 242 -20.10 -8.24 -2.94
N LEU A 243 -20.10 -6.97 -3.36
CA LEU A 243 -19.94 -5.78 -2.49
C LEU A 243 -21.00 -5.70 -1.39
N LYS A 244 -22.22 -6.15 -1.69
CA LYS A 244 -23.37 -6.14 -0.77
C LYS A 244 -23.58 -7.49 -0.05
N SER A 245 -22.81 -8.51 -0.42
CA SER A 245 -22.94 -9.86 0.13
C SER A 245 -22.33 -10.03 1.51
N ASP A 246 -22.59 -11.17 2.16
CA ASP A 246 -22.01 -11.53 3.45
C ASP A 246 -20.47 -11.58 3.44
N LEU A 247 -19.82 -11.68 2.26
CA LEU A 247 -18.37 -11.61 2.09
C LEU A 247 -17.77 -10.35 2.72
N PHE A 248 -18.45 -9.20 2.55
CA PHE A 248 -18.01 -7.91 3.08
C PHE A 248 -18.75 -7.47 4.35
N LYS A 249 -19.54 -8.37 4.97
CA LYS A 249 -20.38 -8.06 6.14
C LYS A 249 -19.65 -7.36 7.27
N ALA A 250 -18.42 -7.78 7.55
CA ALA A 250 -17.59 -7.18 8.60
C ALA A 250 -17.31 -5.69 8.33
N CYS A 251 -17.23 -5.29 7.06
CA CYS A 251 -16.91 -3.93 6.64
C CYS A 251 -18.14 -3.03 6.49
N HIS A 252 -19.32 -3.58 6.17
CA HIS A 252 -20.55 -2.82 5.92
C HIS A 252 -20.92 -1.84 7.04
N SER A 253 -20.63 -2.19 8.30
CA SER A 253 -20.93 -1.33 9.45
C SER A 253 -19.97 -0.14 9.61
N HIS A 254 -18.84 -0.15 8.91
CA HIS A 254 -17.81 0.88 8.96
C HIS A 254 -17.77 1.72 7.68
N GLN A 255 -18.00 1.10 6.53
CA GLN A 255 -18.03 1.76 5.23
C GLN A 255 -19.20 1.22 4.40
N SER A 256 -20.05 2.13 3.92
CA SER A 256 -21.17 1.74 3.04
C SER A 256 -20.64 1.22 1.70
N PRO A 257 -21.15 0.08 1.20
CA PRO A 257 -20.79 -0.45 -0.12
C PRO A 257 -21.50 0.27 -1.27
N GLU A 258 -22.47 1.16 -1.00
CA GLU A 258 -23.41 1.65 -2.02
C GLU A 258 -22.72 2.36 -3.19
N ASN A 259 -21.81 3.29 -2.91
CA ASN A 259 -21.12 4.03 -3.97
C ASN A 259 -20.20 3.13 -4.80
N PHE A 260 -19.57 2.13 -4.18
CA PHE A 260 -18.77 1.13 -4.87
C PHE A 260 -19.63 0.22 -5.75
N PHE A 261 -20.83 -0.14 -5.29
CA PHE A 261 -21.77 -0.95 -6.05
C PHE A 261 -22.30 -0.20 -7.27
N LEU A 262 -22.72 1.05 -7.09
CA LEU A 262 -23.20 1.89 -8.19
C LEU A 262 -22.11 2.14 -9.23
N ALA A 263 -20.87 2.40 -8.79
CA ALA A 263 -19.69 2.47 -9.64
C ALA A 263 -19.47 1.17 -10.43
N CYS A 264 -19.50 0.03 -9.75
CA CYS A 264 -19.31 -1.28 -10.37
C CYS A 264 -20.33 -1.57 -11.48
N GLU A 265 -21.62 -1.32 -11.21
CA GLU A 265 -22.70 -1.51 -12.19
C GLU A 265 -22.56 -0.54 -13.38
N TYR A 266 -22.15 0.70 -13.12
CA TYR A 266 -21.88 1.68 -14.17
C TYR A 266 -20.71 1.25 -15.06
N ASP A 267 -19.57 0.92 -14.45
CA ASP A 267 -18.36 0.46 -15.12
C ASP A 267 -18.64 -0.77 -15.97
N SER A 268 -19.32 -1.78 -15.41
CA SER A 268 -19.65 -3.04 -16.10
C SER A 268 -20.47 -2.84 -17.38
N CYS A 269 -21.13 -1.69 -17.51
CA CYS A 269 -22.04 -1.39 -18.60
C CYS A 269 -21.41 -0.53 -19.69
N HIS A 270 -20.47 0.34 -19.31
CA HIS A 270 -19.89 1.35 -20.20
C HIS A 270 -18.46 0.99 -20.63
N MET A 271 -17.81 0.07 -19.93
CA MET A 271 -16.45 -0.37 -20.25
C MET A 271 -16.44 -1.70 -20.98
N SER A 272 -15.61 -1.79 -22.02
CA SER A 272 -15.49 -2.98 -22.86
C SER A 272 -14.81 -4.16 -22.15
N ASN A 273 -13.94 -3.87 -21.18
CA ASN A 273 -13.22 -4.89 -20.41
C ASN A 273 -14.07 -5.36 -19.21
N PRO A 274 -14.53 -6.62 -19.17
CA PRO A 274 -15.33 -7.13 -18.06
C PRO A 274 -14.58 -7.12 -16.72
N ALA A 275 -13.24 -7.16 -16.72
CA ALA A 275 -12.44 -7.09 -15.50
C ALA A 275 -12.48 -5.70 -14.83
N VAL A 276 -13.15 -4.70 -15.42
CA VAL A 276 -13.33 -3.38 -14.79
C VAL A 276 -14.01 -3.47 -13.42
N VAL A 277 -14.91 -4.45 -13.21
CA VAL A 277 -15.62 -4.66 -11.93
C VAL A 277 -14.65 -4.93 -10.77
N CYS A 278 -13.45 -5.44 -11.08
CA CYS A 278 -12.39 -5.65 -10.12
C CYS A 278 -11.91 -4.35 -9.48
N THR A 279 -12.04 -3.20 -10.15
CA THR A 279 -11.60 -1.91 -9.61
C THR A 279 -12.45 -1.50 -8.41
N SER A 280 -13.78 -1.61 -8.51
CA SER A 280 -14.72 -1.32 -7.42
C SER A 280 -14.62 -2.32 -6.26
N LEU A 281 -14.47 -3.62 -6.57
CA LEU A 281 -14.22 -4.65 -5.55
C LEU A 281 -12.91 -4.42 -4.80
N GLN A 282 -11.85 -4.09 -5.53
CA GLN A 282 -10.53 -3.80 -4.96
C GLN A 282 -10.54 -2.50 -4.14
N ALA A 283 -11.21 -1.45 -4.61
CA ALA A 283 -11.33 -0.19 -3.89
C ALA A 283 -12.06 -0.41 -2.56
N TYR A 284 -13.18 -1.14 -2.56
CA TYR A 284 -13.90 -1.43 -1.32
C TYR A 284 -13.08 -2.30 -0.36
N ALA A 285 -12.43 -3.36 -0.88
CA ALA A 285 -11.53 -4.20 -0.08
C ALA A 285 -10.35 -3.41 0.51
N ARG A 286 -9.81 -2.43 -0.23
CA ARG A 286 -8.78 -1.52 0.26
C ARG A 286 -9.32 -0.70 1.43
N SER A 287 -10.48 -0.04 1.30
CA SER A 287 -11.08 0.74 2.39
C SER A 287 -11.31 -0.12 3.64
N CYS A 288 -11.74 -1.38 3.48
CA CYS A 288 -11.89 -2.34 4.58
C CYS A 288 -10.54 -2.71 5.23
N SER A 289 -9.51 -2.96 4.42
CA SER A 289 -8.18 -3.36 4.90
C SER A 289 -7.54 -2.29 5.79
N GLN A 290 -7.84 -1.01 5.57
CA GLN A 290 -7.36 0.11 6.39
C GLN A 290 -7.90 0.06 7.82
N LEU A 291 -9.10 -0.50 7.98
CA LEU A 291 -9.75 -0.74 9.26
C LEU A 291 -9.27 -2.06 9.92
N GLY A 292 -8.30 -2.75 9.30
CA GLY A 292 -7.82 -4.06 9.72
C GLY A 292 -8.73 -5.22 9.31
N ILE A 293 -9.70 -4.98 8.42
CA ILE A 293 -10.65 -6.00 7.95
C ILE A 293 -10.14 -6.58 6.62
N CYS A 294 -9.56 -7.76 6.70
CA CYS A 294 -8.86 -8.40 5.59
C CYS A 294 -9.73 -9.45 4.91
N ILE A 295 -10.11 -9.21 3.65
CA ILE A 295 -11.11 -10.02 2.94
C ILE A 295 -10.48 -10.64 1.69
N HIS A 296 -10.50 -11.96 1.59
CA HIS A 296 -10.03 -12.71 0.41
C HIS A 296 -11.06 -12.71 -0.72
N TRP A 297 -11.47 -11.53 -1.17
CA TRP A 297 -12.58 -11.35 -2.11
C TRP A 297 -12.29 -11.93 -3.51
N ARG A 298 -11.02 -11.94 -3.93
CA ARG A 298 -10.61 -12.48 -5.23
C ARG A 298 -10.95 -13.96 -5.41
N ASN A 299 -11.12 -14.72 -4.33
CA ASN A 299 -11.53 -16.13 -4.39
C ASN A 299 -12.99 -16.34 -4.83
N TYR A 300 -13.78 -15.28 -4.92
CA TYR A 300 -15.21 -15.33 -5.22
C TYR A 300 -15.56 -14.86 -6.64
N THR A 301 -14.56 -14.54 -7.46
CA THR A 301 -14.73 -14.12 -8.85
C THR A 301 -13.62 -14.71 -9.71
N ASN A 302 -13.91 -15.01 -10.98
CA ASN A 302 -12.91 -15.53 -11.92
C ASN A 302 -12.25 -14.44 -12.77
N LEU A 303 -12.76 -13.21 -12.72
CA LEU A 303 -12.25 -12.08 -13.52
C LEU A 303 -11.03 -11.41 -12.88
N CYS A 304 -10.93 -11.48 -11.56
CA CYS A 304 -10.00 -10.67 -10.77
C CYS A 304 -8.85 -11.49 -10.16
N ASN A 305 -8.46 -12.59 -10.81
CA ASN A 305 -7.39 -13.44 -10.30
C ASN A 305 -6.02 -12.75 -10.40
N ILE A 306 -5.23 -12.87 -9.34
CA ILE A 306 -3.83 -12.45 -9.33
C ILE A 306 -2.97 -13.71 -9.24
N GLU A 307 -2.14 -13.92 -10.25
CA GLU A 307 -1.15 -14.99 -10.25
C GLU A 307 0.10 -14.54 -9.48
N CYS A 308 0.37 -15.19 -8.36
CA CYS A 308 1.60 -14.99 -7.62
C CYS A 308 2.73 -15.88 -8.16
N PRO A 309 3.99 -15.43 -8.09
CA PRO A 309 5.14 -16.31 -8.30
C PRO A 309 5.07 -17.56 -7.43
N ALA A 310 5.66 -18.67 -7.89
CA ALA A 310 5.52 -19.98 -7.25
C ALA A 310 5.98 -20.04 -5.78
N ASP A 311 6.89 -19.14 -5.36
CA ASP A 311 7.40 -19.01 -4.00
C ASP A 311 6.60 -18.02 -3.13
N LYS A 312 5.50 -17.46 -3.64
CA LYS A 312 4.70 -16.42 -2.99
C LYS A 312 3.24 -16.80 -2.88
N VAL A 313 2.57 -16.18 -1.92
CA VAL A 313 1.14 -16.35 -1.64
C VAL A 313 0.45 -15.00 -1.68
N PHE A 314 -0.78 -14.99 -2.22
CA PHE A 314 -1.61 -13.80 -2.20
C PHE A 314 -2.08 -13.50 -0.76
N ASN A 315 -2.00 -12.25 -0.34
CA ASN A 315 -2.54 -11.76 0.92
C ASN A 315 -3.30 -10.44 0.70
N PRO A 316 -4.56 -10.31 1.16
CA PRO A 316 -5.34 -9.07 1.02
C PRO A 316 -4.86 -7.92 1.93
N CYS A 317 -4.07 -8.23 2.96
CA CYS A 317 -3.52 -7.28 3.93
C CYS A 317 -2.05 -7.56 4.22
N GLY A 318 -1.24 -7.74 3.17
CA GLY A 318 0.18 -7.87 3.36
C GLY A 318 0.83 -6.53 3.69
N PRO A 319 2.03 -6.55 4.30
CA PRO A 319 2.78 -5.33 4.53
C PRO A 319 3.38 -4.86 3.21
N ALA A 320 3.17 -3.58 2.85
CA ALA A 320 3.74 -3.00 1.63
C ALA A 320 5.25 -3.24 1.46
N GLU A 321 5.97 -3.42 2.57
CA GLU A 321 7.35 -3.87 2.61
C GLU A 321 7.61 -4.80 3.80
N PRO A 322 8.70 -5.61 3.77
CA PRO A 322 9.08 -6.43 4.91
C PRO A 322 9.19 -5.58 6.18
N PRO A 323 8.60 -6.03 7.29
CA PRO A 323 8.59 -5.25 8.52
C PRO A 323 10.02 -4.99 8.99
N THR A 324 10.39 -3.72 9.11
CA THR A 324 11.60 -3.29 9.83
C THR A 324 11.18 -2.57 11.11
N CYS A 325 12.12 -2.31 12.02
CA CYS A 325 11.81 -1.68 13.32
C CYS A 325 11.09 -0.33 13.21
N ASN A 326 11.13 0.35 12.06
CA ASN A 326 10.60 1.71 11.86
C ASN A 326 9.60 1.85 10.68
N THR A 327 9.04 0.76 10.15
CA THR A 327 8.12 0.84 9.00
C THR A 327 6.67 1.12 9.41
N ILE A 328 6.06 2.13 8.78
CA ILE A 328 4.61 2.32 8.77
C ILE A 328 3.98 1.13 8.05
N LYS A 329 2.97 0.51 8.67
CA LYS A 329 2.20 -0.59 8.10
C LYS A 329 0.99 -0.02 7.36
N VAL A 330 1.16 0.31 6.09
CA VAL A 330 0.02 0.51 5.18
C VAL A 330 -0.36 -0.88 4.66
N PRO A 331 -1.54 -1.42 5.02
CA PRO A 331 -1.99 -2.70 4.51
C PRO A 331 -2.24 -2.57 3.01
N THR A 332 -1.77 -3.55 2.24
CA THR A 332 -2.00 -3.59 0.81
C THR A 332 -2.12 -5.04 0.37
N GLU A 333 -2.99 -5.29 -0.62
CA GLU A 333 -3.04 -6.61 -1.23
C GLU A 333 -1.85 -6.82 -2.17
N GLY A 334 -1.49 -8.08 -2.40
CA GLY A 334 -0.36 -8.44 -3.23
C GLY A 334 0.16 -9.85 -2.98
N CYS A 335 1.30 -10.16 -3.58
CA CYS A 335 1.98 -11.43 -3.45
C CYS A 335 3.15 -11.28 -2.46
N PHE A 336 3.09 -12.06 -1.38
CA PHE A 336 4.04 -11.98 -0.27
C PHE A 336 4.68 -13.34 -0.02
N CYS A 337 5.79 -13.33 0.71
CA CYS A 337 6.37 -14.56 1.19
C CYS A 337 5.41 -15.28 2.15
N PRO A 338 5.35 -16.63 2.10
CA PRO A 338 4.46 -17.42 2.96
C PRO A 338 4.78 -17.21 4.44
N GLU A 339 3.80 -17.49 5.29
CA GLU A 339 3.94 -17.36 6.73
C GLU A 339 5.18 -18.12 7.26
N GLY A 340 5.95 -17.47 8.13
CA GLY A 340 7.22 -17.99 8.63
C GLY A 340 8.45 -17.71 7.76
N SER A 341 8.27 -17.08 6.59
CA SER A 341 9.36 -16.63 5.72
C SER A 341 9.31 -15.12 5.47
N LEU A 342 10.41 -14.57 4.95
CA LEU A 342 10.65 -13.14 4.74
C LEU A 342 11.22 -12.92 3.34
N LEU A 343 10.91 -11.78 2.74
CA LEU A 343 11.56 -11.37 1.49
C LEU A 343 13.03 -11.02 1.78
N PHE A 344 13.97 -11.65 1.08
CA PHE A 344 15.39 -11.40 1.23
C PHE A 344 15.75 -9.95 0.82
N ASN A 345 15.40 -9.57 -0.40
CA ASN A 345 15.40 -8.21 -0.92
C ASN A 345 14.48 -8.11 -2.15
N LYS A 346 14.23 -6.90 -2.65
CA LYS A 346 13.33 -6.70 -3.81
C LYS A 346 13.96 -7.16 -5.12
N GLU A 347 15.29 -7.09 -5.23
CA GLU A 347 16.02 -7.41 -6.45
C GLU A 347 16.02 -8.90 -6.77
N SER A 348 16.24 -9.74 -5.75
CA SER A 348 16.21 -11.20 -5.89
C SER A 348 14.80 -11.75 -5.89
N GLY A 349 13.86 -11.08 -5.21
CA GLY A 349 12.52 -11.59 -5.00
C GLY A 349 12.46 -12.83 -4.11
N ALA A 350 13.56 -13.34 -3.56
CA ALA A 350 13.58 -14.65 -2.90
C ALA A 350 12.95 -14.62 -1.49
N CYS A 351 12.15 -15.63 -1.16
CA CYS A 351 11.64 -15.85 0.19
C CYS A 351 12.58 -16.74 1.01
N VAL A 352 12.93 -16.30 2.23
CA VAL A 352 13.89 -16.94 3.12
C VAL A 352 13.36 -17.08 4.54
N ASN A 353 13.72 -18.15 5.24
CA ASN A 353 13.31 -18.34 6.64
C ASN A 353 14.17 -17.53 7.63
N LYS A 354 15.40 -17.20 7.22
CA LYS A 354 16.34 -16.39 8.00
C LYS A 354 17.12 -15.45 7.08
N CYS A 355 17.56 -14.32 7.63
CA CYS A 355 18.42 -13.39 6.92
C CYS A 355 19.83 -13.95 6.71
N GLY A 356 20.49 -13.51 5.63
CA GLY A 356 21.82 -13.97 5.28
C GLY A 356 22.37 -13.31 4.02
N CYS A 357 22.95 -14.08 3.12
CA CYS A 357 23.51 -13.65 1.84
C CYS A 357 22.84 -14.37 0.67
N LEU A 358 23.03 -13.87 -0.56
CA LEU A 358 22.79 -14.65 -1.78
C LEU A 358 24.14 -15.04 -2.36
N ASP A 359 24.30 -16.32 -2.70
CA ASP A 359 25.47 -16.75 -3.46
C ASP A 359 25.36 -16.40 -4.95
N ALA A 360 26.42 -16.67 -5.71
CA ALA A 360 26.48 -16.33 -7.14
C ALA A 360 25.44 -17.08 -8.00
N SER A 361 24.79 -18.12 -7.46
CA SER A 361 23.67 -18.82 -8.11
C SER A 361 22.30 -18.23 -7.75
N GLY A 362 22.26 -17.23 -6.85
CA GLY A 362 21.03 -16.69 -6.30
C GLY A 362 20.44 -17.54 -5.17
N THR A 363 21.19 -18.49 -4.61
CA THR A 363 20.73 -19.32 -3.50
C THR A 363 20.96 -18.57 -2.18
N PRO A 364 19.93 -18.45 -1.32
CA PRO A 364 20.08 -17.88 0.02
C PRO A 364 20.98 -18.73 0.92
N ARG A 365 21.86 -18.06 1.67
CA ARG A 365 22.82 -18.65 2.62
C ARG A 365 22.65 -18.00 3.98
N GLU A 366 22.64 -18.77 5.06
CA GLU A 366 22.58 -18.20 6.42
C GLU A 366 23.88 -17.46 6.76
N PHE A 367 23.80 -16.43 7.61
CA PHE A 367 25.03 -15.79 8.12
C PHE A 367 25.94 -16.81 8.79
N ASP A 368 27.23 -16.71 8.49
CA ASP A 368 28.30 -17.61 8.94
C ASP A 368 28.19 -19.05 8.37
N GLU A 369 27.29 -19.31 7.40
CA GLU A 369 27.25 -20.56 6.64
C GLU A 369 28.50 -20.70 5.77
N VAL A 370 29.22 -21.82 5.93
CA VAL A 370 30.34 -22.22 5.08
C VAL A 370 29.87 -23.26 4.07
N PHE A 371 30.13 -23.03 2.79
CA PHE A 371 29.72 -23.89 1.69
C PHE A 371 30.77 -23.91 0.59
N VAL A 372 30.67 -24.90 -0.31
CA VAL A 372 31.57 -25.00 -1.47
C VAL A 372 30.82 -24.58 -2.72
N TYR A 373 31.38 -23.64 -3.47
CA TYR A 373 30.86 -23.20 -4.76
C TYR A 373 32.01 -23.03 -5.75
N ASN A 374 31.88 -23.57 -6.97
CA ASN A 374 32.94 -23.55 -7.98
C ASN A 374 34.34 -23.96 -7.46
N CYS A 375 34.38 -24.97 -6.58
CA CYS A 375 35.60 -25.47 -5.95
C CYS A 375 36.33 -24.46 -5.06
N GLU A 376 35.62 -23.43 -4.59
CA GLU A 376 36.07 -22.50 -3.56
C GLU A 376 35.26 -22.72 -2.28
N GLU A 377 35.90 -22.54 -1.14
CA GLU A 377 35.26 -22.51 0.17
C GLU A 377 34.77 -21.08 0.42
N CYS A 378 33.46 -20.94 0.47
CA CYS A 378 32.75 -19.69 0.60
C CYS A 378 32.09 -19.58 1.97
N ILE A 379 32.02 -18.36 2.50
CA ILE A 379 31.27 -18.03 3.71
C ILE A 379 30.32 -16.88 3.44
N CYS A 380 29.09 -16.97 3.93
CA CYS A 380 28.20 -15.82 4.00
C CYS A 380 28.59 -14.94 5.19
N ASP A 381 29.35 -13.88 4.93
CA ASP A 381 29.88 -13.01 5.97
C ASP A 381 28.78 -12.09 6.53
N LYS A 382 28.61 -12.12 7.85
CA LYS A 382 27.59 -11.33 8.55
C LYS A 382 27.83 -9.82 8.55
N ALA A 383 29.09 -9.40 8.51
CA ALA A 383 29.46 -7.99 8.56
C ALA A 383 29.26 -7.32 7.20
N SER A 384 29.71 -7.95 6.11
CA SER A 384 29.53 -7.46 4.75
C SER A 384 28.16 -7.81 4.16
N LYS A 385 27.46 -8.79 4.74
CA LYS A 385 26.21 -9.37 4.20
C LYS A 385 26.37 -9.87 2.76
N SER A 386 27.55 -10.37 2.45
CA SER A 386 27.92 -10.88 1.13
C SER A 386 28.66 -12.22 1.25
N VAL A 387 28.61 -12.99 0.18
CA VAL A 387 29.41 -14.21 0.07
C VAL A 387 30.86 -13.84 -0.23
N ASN A 388 31.79 -14.36 0.58
CA ASN A 388 33.23 -14.25 0.36
C ASN A 388 33.81 -15.66 0.18
N CYS A 389 34.58 -15.88 -0.89
CA CYS A 389 35.23 -17.16 -1.18
C CYS A 389 36.76 -16.98 -1.13
N PRO A 390 37.37 -16.88 0.07
CA PRO A 390 38.78 -16.51 0.20
C PRO A 390 39.74 -17.65 -0.18
N ASN A 391 39.28 -18.90 -0.18
CA ASN A 391 40.14 -20.08 -0.31
C ASN A 391 39.59 -21.04 -1.36
N SER A 392 40.50 -21.69 -2.11
CA SER A 392 40.14 -22.91 -2.85
C SER A 392 39.81 -24.05 -1.89
N LYS A 393 38.87 -24.91 -2.28
CA LYS A 393 38.49 -26.10 -1.51
C LYS A 393 39.74 -26.93 -1.19
N LYS A 394 39.94 -27.25 0.09
CA LYS A 394 41.00 -28.18 0.50
C LYS A 394 40.60 -29.61 0.15
N CYS A 395 41.41 -30.26 -0.67
CA CYS A 395 41.27 -31.67 -0.95
C CYS A 395 41.92 -32.50 0.17
N PRO A 396 41.41 -33.70 0.45
CA PRO A 396 42.05 -34.63 1.39
C PRO A 396 43.50 -34.90 0.97
N ASP A 397 44.41 -34.97 1.94
CA ASP A 397 45.78 -35.41 1.68
C ASP A 397 45.74 -36.84 1.13
N VAL A 398 46.20 -36.99 -0.11
CA VAL A 398 46.25 -38.28 -0.79
C VAL A 398 47.47 -39.03 -0.26
N ASN A 399 47.26 -40.13 0.47
CA ASN A 399 48.35 -41.06 0.76
C ASN A 399 48.93 -41.56 -0.57
N PRO A 400 50.26 -41.52 -0.77
CA PRO A 400 50.86 -41.85 -2.05
C PRO A 400 50.53 -43.28 -2.45
N VAL A 401 49.81 -43.44 -3.56
CA VAL A 401 49.49 -44.76 -4.13
C VAL A 401 50.75 -45.26 -4.84
N SER A 402 51.29 -46.41 -4.42
CA SER A 402 52.45 -47.00 -5.11
C SER A 402 51.98 -47.96 -6.20
N CYS A 403 52.21 -47.63 -7.47
CA CYS A 403 51.94 -48.53 -8.58
C CYS A 403 53.07 -49.57 -8.69
N THR A 404 52.80 -50.81 -8.27
CA THR A 404 53.79 -51.90 -8.28
C THR A 404 53.76 -52.77 -9.54
N GLU A 405 52.75 -52.63 -10.39
CA GLU A 405 52.62 -53.43 -11.61
C GLU A 405 53.47 -52.85 -12.76
N PRO A 406 54.24 -53.70 -13.50
CA PRO A 406 55.03 -53.26 -14.65
C PRO A 406 54.16 -52.62 -15.73
N GLY A 407 54.56 -51.42 -16.16
CA GLY A 407 53.85 -50.65 -17.19
C GLY A 407 52.72 -49.77 -16.65
N PHE A 408 52.47 -49.72 -15.34
CA PHE A 408 51.55 -48.76 -14.73
C PHE A 408 52.31 -47.55 -14.17
N VAL A 409 51.80 -46.36 -14.44
CA VAL A 409 52.30 -45.10 -13.87
C VAL A 409 51.19 -44.42 -13.07
N LEU A 410 51.61 -43.61 -12.10
CA LEU A 410 50.74 -42.69 -11.39
C LEU A 410 50.23 -41.61 -12.35
N VAL A 411 48.91 -41.48 -12.45
CA VAL A 411 48.27 -40.35 -13.13
C VAL A 411 47.30 -39.66 -12.19
N ASN A 412 47.19 -38.34 -12.32
CA ASN A 412 46.13 -37.58 -11.67
C ASN A 412 44.85 -37.76 -12.49
N ALA A 413 43.82 -38.29 -11.83
CA ALA A 413 42.48 -38.36 -12.37
C ALA A 413 41.54 -37.55 -11.48
N THR A 414 40.55 -36.89 -12.07
CA THR A 414 39.48 -36.24 -11.31
C THR A 414 38.78 -37.27 -10.43
N ASP A 415 38.56 -36.95 -9.17
CA ASP A 415 37.83 -37.84 -8.27
C ASP A 415 36.34 -37.86 -8.65
N PRO A 416 35.74 -39.01 -9.02
CA PRO A 416 34.32 -39.08 -9.37
C PRO A 416 33.39 -38.73 -8.20
N SER A 417 33.85 -38.88 -6.94
CA SER A 417 33.11 -38.47 -5.75
C SER A 417 33.22 -36.98 -5.44
N ASP A 418 34.26 -36.30 -5.94
CA ASP A 418 34.52 -34.89 -5.70
C ASP A 418 35.21 -34.25 -6.91
N PRO A 419 34.44 -33.69 -7.86
CA PRO A 419 34.98 -33.14 -9.11
C PRO A 419 36.00 -32.00 -8.90
N CYS A 420 36.02 -31.40 -7.71
CA CYS A 420 36.97 -30.35 -7.35
C CYS A 420 38.34 -30.89 -6.95
N CYS A 421 38.47 -32.20 -6.74
CA CYS A 421 39.68 -32.83 -6.27
C CYS A 421 40.22 -33.82 -7.28
N SER A 422 41.56 -33.92 -7.34
CA SER A 422 42.26 -34.94 -8.10
C SER A 422 42.70 -36.05 -7.16
N LYS A 423 42.56 -37.30 -7.62
CA LYS A 423 43.13 -38.47 -6.97
C LYS A 423 44.20 -39.11 -7.84
N GLN A 424 45.14 -39.77 -7.19
CA GLN A 424 46.16 -40.55 -7.87
C GLN A 424 45.63 -41.95 -8.17
N VAL A 425 45.70 -42.37 -9.44
CA VAL A 425 45.33 -43.71 -9.89
C VAL A 425 46.45 -44.30 -10.74
N CYS A 426 46.62 -45.63 -10.67
CA CYS A 426 47.55 -46.33 -11.54
C CYS A 426 46.91 -46.55 -12.91
N SER A 427 47.52 -45.99 -13.95
CA SER A 427 47.09 -46.19 -15.34
C SER A 427 48.21 -46.85 -16.14
N LYS A 428 47.85 -47.76 -17.05
CA LYS A 428 48.80 -48.46 -17.89
C LYS A 428 49.31 -47.53 -18.98
N PHE A 429 50.62 -47.34 -19.06
CA PHE A 429 51.28 -46.64 -20.15
C PHE A 429 51.03 -47.44 -21.44
N MET A 430 50.32 -46.85 -22.40
CA MET A 430 50.10 -47.44 -23.74
C MET A 430 51.32 -47.21 -24.63
#